data_AF-A0A5B7V6A5-F1
#
_entry.id   AF-A0A5B7V6A5-F1
#
_cell.length_a   1.000
_cell.length_b   1.000
_cell.length_c   1.000
_cell.angle_alpha   90.00
_cell.angle_beta   90.00
_cell.angle_gamma   90.00
#
_symmetry.space_group_name_H-M   'P 1'
#
loop_
_entity.id
_entity.type
_entity.pdbx_description
1 polymer ?
#
loop_
_entity_poly.entity_id
_entity_poly.type
_entity_poly.pdbx_seq_one_letter_code
_entity_poly.pdbx_strand_id
1 'polypeptide(L)'
;MASTTSDSSTSVTRWRQAQLGLTTLLLRDLRGLRRLINPARLQVTVPTWIEAVAALVARYSEVAATLAADFYDGERDAAGMPGLFTVPLTDAPPDSQMSNSLRWATKDLWPRDEAADATTAQLAPFDVRLGAAMAKADGAVQKLVADRGRATLRQAVGADPQAVAYARAAALGACSFCKLMASRGQVYRTAGSAGVEANERFTGDASVVKFHDNCHCVIIPVFRGQQFELSPHAAEWERLYREYAQGHPGDQLRLFRRALAEHDQYPLPGSN
;
A
#
# COMPACT_ATOMS: atom_id res chain seq x y z
N MET A 1 9.78 26.61 -19.09
CA MET A 1 8.50 25.89 -19.21
C MET A 1 8.40 24.95 -18.03
N ALA A 2 7.22 24.82 -17.41
CA ALA A 2 7.02 23.82 -16.35
C ALA A 2 7.18 22.42 -16.96
N SER A 3 7.98 21.54 -16.35
CA SER A 3 8.04 20.14 -16.77
C SER A 3 6.78 19.42 -16.30
N THR A 4 6.39 18.33 -16.96
CA THR A 4 5.22 17.54 -16.55
C THR A 4 5.66 16.22 -15.93
N THR A 5 4.85 15.70 -15.00
CA THR A 5 4.98 14.34 -14.46
C THR A 5 3.58 13.73 -14.32
N SER A 6 3.47 12.40 -14.37
CA SER A 6 2.18 11.70 -14.37
C SER A 6 2.31 10.33 -13.69
N ASP A 7 1.20 9.81 -13.16
CA ASP A 7 1.05 8.41 -12.71
C ASP A 7 1.18 7.37 -13.82
N SER A 8 1.30 7.82 -15.07
CA SER A 8 1.53 6.98 -16.25
C SER A 8 2.91 7.20 -16.89
N SER A 9 3.81 7.97 -16.27
CA SER A 9 5.16 8.16 -16.80
C SER A 9 5.94 6.83 -16.91
N THR A 10 6.94 6.78 -17.80
CA THR A 10 7.77 5.58 -17.97
C THR A 10 8.53 5.21 -16.69
N SER A 11 9.00 6.20 -15.93
CA SER A 11 9.66 5.97 -14.64
C SER A 11 8.70 5.39 -13.61
N VAL A 12 7.49 5.94 -13.48
CA VAL A 12 6.44 5.41 -12.59
C VAL A 12 6.03 3.98 -12.98
N THR A 13 5.92 3.70 -14.29
CA THR A 13 5.63 2.35 -14.78
C THR A 13 6.73 1.37 -14.37
N ARG A 14 8.01 1.72 -14.58
CA ARG A 14 9.15 0.88 -14.16
C ARG A 14 9.17 0.67 -12.65
N TRP A 15 8.94 1.73 -11.87
CA TRP A 15 8.87 1.67 -10.41
C TRP A 15 7.80 0.69 -9.93
N ARG A 16 6.59 0.76 -10.51
CA ARG A 16 5.51 -0.18 -10.20
C ARG A 16 5.87 -1.61 -10.54
N GLN A 17 6.52 -1.85 -11.68
CA GLN A 17 6.98 -3.20 -12.05
C GLN A 17 8.05 -3.73 -11.09
N ALA A 18 8.98 -2.88 -10.64
CA ALA A 18 9.97 -3.26 -9.63
C ALA A 18 9.31 -3.66 -8.29
N GLN A 19 8.31 -2.91 -7.84
CA GLN A 19 7.54 -3.23 -6.62
C GLN A 19 6.76 -4.55 -6.74
N LEU A 20 6.17 -4.82 -7.91
CA LEU A 20 5.50 -6.10 -8.20
C LEU A 20 6.49 -7.27 -8.25
N GLY A 21 7.66 -7.08 -8.84
CA GLY A 21 8.74 -8.06 -8.86
C GLY A 21 9.23 -8.39 -7.44
N LEU A 22 9.46 -7.38 -6.60
CA LEU A 22 9.85 -7.56 -5.21
C LEU A 22 8.78 -8.33 -4.42
N THR A 23 7.51 -7.98 -4.60
CA THR A 23 6.38 -8.69 -3.99
C THR A 23 6.33 -10.15 -4.44
N THR A 24 6.58 -10.43 -5.71
CA THR A 24 6.58 -11.80 -6.25
C THR A 24 7.64 -12.67 -5.59
N LEU A 25 8.87 -12.15 -5.43
CA LEU A 25 9.96 -12.85 -4.76
C LEU A 25 9.67 -13.04 -3.26
N LEU A 26 9.17 -11.99 -2.59
CA LEU A 26 8.77 -12.02 -1.19
C LEU A 26 7.75 -13.12 -0.91
N LEU A 27 6.66 -13.17 -1.69
CA LEU A 27 5.59 -14.15 -1.49
C LEU A 27 6.03 -15.57 -1.87
N ARG A 28 6.93 -15.74 -2.84
CA ARG A 28 7.54 -17.05 -3.13
C ARG A 28 8.30 -17.57 -1.91
N ASP A 29 9.15 -16.73 -1.30
CA ASP A 29 9.97 -17.13 -0.16
C ASP A 29 9.11 -17.36 1.10
N LEU A 30 8.10 -16.52 1.32
CA LEU A 30 7.10 -16.69 2.40
C LEU A 30 6.37 -18.03 2.29
N ARG A 31 5.91 -18.41 1.10
CA ARG A 31 5.28 -19.73 0.87
C ARG A 31 6.21 -20.88 1.21
N GLY A 32 7.51 -20.73 0.97
CA GLY A 32 8.53 -21.70 1.37
C GLY A 32 8.61 -21.89 2.89
N LEU A 33 8.34 -20.84 3.68
CA LEU A 33 8.34 -20.90 5.14
C LEU A 33 7.14 -21.65 5.73
N ARG A 34 6.04 -21.85 4.98
CA ARG A 34 4.87 -22.63 5.43
C ARG A 34 5.26 -23.99 6.02
N ARG A 35 6.30 -24.63 5.48
CA ARG A 35 6.83 -25.93 5.94
C ARG A 35 7.25 -25.97 7.41
N LEU A 36 7.49 -24.81 8.03
CA LEU A 36 7.84 -24.72 9.43
C LEU A 36 6.64 -25.03 10.35
N ILE A 37 5.41 -24.83 9.89
CA ILE A 37 4.20 -25.06 10.69
C ILE A 37 3.90 -26.55 10.75
N ASN A 38 4.00 -27.13 11.95
CA ASN A 38 3.61 -28.51 12.23
C ASN A 38 2.26 -28.53 12.99
N PRO A 39 1.19 -29.12 12.42
CA PRO A 39 -0.13 -29.18 13.07
C PRO A 39 -0.12 -29.83 14.46
N ALA A 40 0.79 -30.78 14.71
CA ALA A 40 0.91 -31.48 15.99
C ALA A 40 1.68 -30.68 17.06
N ARG A 41 2.33 -29.56 16.69
CA ARG A 41 3.23 -28.80 17.57
C ARG A 41 3.09 -27.29 17.40
N LEU A 42 1.86 -26.81 17.15
CA LEU A 42 1.57 -25.40 16.83
C LEU A 42 2.18 -24.41 17.84
N GLN A 43 2.16 -24.73 19.13
CA GLN A 43 2.67 -23.88 20.21
C GLN A 43 4.16 -23.56 20.05
N VAL A 44 4.92 -24.47 19.43
CA VAL A 44 6.36 -24.30 19.17
C VAL A 44 6.59 -23.80 17.75
N THR A 45 5.89 -24.37 16.76
CA THR A 45 6.20 -24.11 15.36
C THR A 45 5.63 -22.82 14.80
N VAL A 46 4.49 -22.33 15.31
CA VAL A 46 3.94 -21.04 14.87
C VAL A 46 4.84 -19.88 15.30
N PRO A 47 5.31 -19.77 16.56
CA PRO A 47 6.32 -18.77 16.94
C PRO A 47 7.59 -18.85 16.09
N THR A 48 8.12 -20.06 15.85
CA THR A 48 9.29 -20.26 14.98
C THR A 48 9.05 -19.75 13.55
N TRP A 49 7.85 -19.99 13.01
CA TRP A 49 7.46 -19.47 11.71
C TRP A 49 7.36 -17.93 11.73
N ILE A 50 6.79 -17.33 12.78
CA ILE A 50 6.70 -15.87 12.93
C ILE A 50 8.09 -15.23 12.92
N GLU A 51 9.05 -15.79 13.67
CA GLU A 51 10.43 -15.31 13.72
C GLU A 51 11.11 -15.38 12.33
N ALA A 52 10.94 -16.50 11.62
CA ALA A 52 11.47 -16.66 10.28
C ALA A 52 10.86 -15.67 9.28
N VAL A 53 9.56 -15.40 9.38
CA VAL A 53 8.87 -14.42 8.53
C VAL A 53 9.28 -12.98 8.89
N ALA A 54 9.50 -12.67 10.17
CA ALA A 54 10.00 -11.36 10.58
C ALA A 54 11.38 -11.06 9.98
N ALA A 55 12.30 -12.05 9.99
CA ALA A 55 13.59 -11.93 9.33
C ALA A 55 13.48 -11.75 7.80
N LEU A 56 12.50 -12.41 7.17
CA LEU A 56 12.19 -12.23 5.75
C LEU A 56 11.70 -10.81 5.47
N VAL A 57 10.75 -10.30 6.26
CA VAL A 57 10.22 -8.93 6.16
C VAL A 57 11.34 -7.90 6.33
N ALA A 58 12.20 -8.05 7.33
CA ALA A 58 13.31 -7.13 7.57
C ALA A 58 14.18 -6.96 6.31
N ARG A 59 14.61 -8.09 5.71
CA ARG A 59 15.44 -8.11 4.49
C ARG A 59 14.74 -7.48 3.29
N TYR A 60 13.51 -7.90 2.99
CA TYR A 60 12.79 -7.40 1.82
C TYR A 60 12.36 -5.94 1.97
N SER A 61 12.09 -5.49 3.20
CA SER A 61 11.76 -4.09 3.47
C SER A 61 12.95 -3.16 3.21
N GLU A 62 14.19 -3.60 3.49
CA GLU A 62 15.40 -2.84 3.18
C GLU A 62 15.58 -2.64 1.67
N VAL A 63 15.33 -3.69 0.89
CA VAL A 63 15.29 -3.59 -0.58
C VAL A 63 14.18 -2.64 -1.04
N ALA A 64 12.99 -2.70 -0.42
CA ALA A 64 11.89 -1.79 -0.75
C ALA A 64 12.24 -0.32 -0.47
N ALA A 65 12.94 -0.03 0.63
CA ALA A 65 13.42 1.31 0.97
C ALA A 65 14.48 1.80 -0.03
N THR A 66 15.42 0.94 -0.40
CA THR A 66 16.48 1.26 -1.37
C THR A 66 15.89 1.56 -2.75
N LEU A 67 15.01 0.69 -3.26
CA LEU A 67 14.35 0.94 -4.56
C LEU A 67 13.50 2.21 -4.54
N ALA A 68 12.92 2.57 -3.38
CA ALA A 68 12.21 3.83 -3.20
C ALA A 68 13.13 5.04 -3.25
N ALA A 69 14.31 4.97 -2.64
CA ALA A 69 15.33 6.01 -2.73
C ALA A 69 15.83 6.19 -4.17
N ASP A 70 16.18 5.10 -4.85
CA ASP A 70 16.62 5.13 -6.25
C ASP A 70 15.55 5.75 -7.18
N PHE A 71 14.28 5.39 -6.95
CA PHE A 71 13.18 5.99 -7.69
C PHE A 71 13.05 7.50 -7.42
N TYR A 72 13.17 7.92 -6.15
CA TYR A 72 13.11 9.33 -5.79
C TYR A 72 14.24 10.14 -6.42
N ASP A 73 15.48 9.66 -6.32
CA ASP A 73 16.66 10.31 -6.89
C ASP A 73 16.50 10.44 -8.42
N GLY A 74 16.03 9.37 -9.09
CA GLY A 74 15.74 9.41 -10.51
C GLY A 74 14.66 10.44 -10.90
N GLU A 75 13.58 10.57 -10.13
CA GLU A 75 12.55 11.59 -10.38
C GLU A 75 13.07 13.00 -10.09
N ARG A 76 13.90 13.16 -9.06
CA ARG A 76 14.52 14.43 -8.69
C ARG A 76 15.47 14.93 -9.77
N ASP A 77 16.30 14.03 -10.29
CA ASP A 77 17.22 14.30 -11.40
C ASP A 77 16.46 14.61 -12.70
N ALA A 78 15.42 13.82 -13.02
CA ALA A 78 14.56 14.07 -14.18
C ALA A 78 13.81 15.42 -14.09
N ALA A 79 13.51 15.88 -12.88
CA ALA A 79 12.96 17.21 -12.63
C ALA A 79 14.00 18.34 -12.74
N GLY A 80 15.30 18.02 -12.84
CA GLY A 80 16.38 19.00 -12.92
C GLY A 80 16.58 19.78 -11.61
N MET A 81 16.27 19.16 -10.47
CA MET A 81 16.32 19.86 -9.18
C MET A 81 17.76 20.13 -8.72
N PRO A 82 18.10 21.38 -8.38
CA PRO A 82 19.45 21.74 -7.99
C PRO A 82 19.79 21.26 -6.57
N GLY A 83 21.09 21.22 -6.27
CA GLY A 83 21.61 20.92 -4.95
C GLY A 83 21.67 19.43 -4.62
N LEU A 84 22.50 19.11 -3.63
CA LEU A 84 22.63 17.75 -3.10
C LEU A 84 21.46 17.44 -2.17
N PHE A 85 20.87 16.27 -2.34
CA PHE A 85 19.89 15.71 -1.43
C PHE A 85 20.17 14.22 -1.30
N THR A 86 20.05 13.68 -0.09
CA THR A 86 20.20 12.25 0.16
C THR A 86 18.89 11.77 0.75
N VAL A 87 18.26 10.80 0.09
CA VAL A 87 16.99 10.25 0.55
C VAL A 87 17.19 9.57 1.91
N PRO A 88 16.50 10.01 2.97
CA PRO A 88 16.55 9.33 4.25
C PRO A 88 15.76 8.01 4.15
N LEU A 89 16.46 6.88 4.30
CA LEU A 89 15.81 5.58 4.40
C LEU A 89 15.07 5.49 5.73
N THR A 90 13.83 5.02 5.70
CA THR A 90 13.06 4.79 6.91
C THR A 90 13.54 3.55 7.66
N ASP A 91 13.38 3.58 8.98
CA ASP A 91 13.64 2.44 9.85
C ASP A 91 12.77 1.23 9.45
N ALA A 92 13.25 0.04 9.81
CA ALA A 92 12.48 -1.18 9.65
C ALA A 92 11.17 -1.11 10.47
N PRO A 93 10.10 -1.82 10.04
CA PRO A 93 8.90 -1.95 10.85
C PRO A 93 9.27 -2.48 12.26
N PRO A 94 8.71 -1.93 13.35
CA PRO A 94 8.99 -2.42 14.69
C PRO A 94 8.65 -3.91 14.83
N ASP A 95 9.46 -4.66 15.57
CA ASP A 95 9.24 -6.09 15.81
C ASP A 95 7.85 -6.40 16.37
N SER A 96 7.35 -5.53 17.24
CA SER A 96 6.00 -5.63 17.80
C SER A 96 4.91 -5.52 16.73
N GLN A 97 5.07 -4.63 15.74
CA GLN A 97 4.15 -4.50 14.63
C GLN A 97 4.14 -5.78 13.78
N MET A 98 5.33 -6.29 13.41
CA MET A 98 5.46 -7.52 12.62
C MET A 98 4.85 -8.72 13.36
N SER A 99 5.23 -8.93 14.62
CA SER A 99 4.71 -10.01 15.47
C SER A 99 3.18 -9.91 15.61
N ASN A 100 2.62 -8.73 15.86
CA ASN A 100 1.17 -8.56 15.99
C ASN A 100 0.43 -8.88 14.69
N SER A 101 0.92 -8.42 13.54
CA SER A 101 0.33 -8.74 12.23
C SER A 101 0.37 -10.25 11.95
N LEU A 102 1.47 -10.93 12.25
CA LEU A 102 1.61 -12.36 12.00
C LEU A 102 0.78 -13.20 12.99
N ARG A 103 0.71 -12.80 14.27
CA ARG A 103 -0.17 -13.43 15.26
C ARG A 103 -1.64 -13.29 14.89
N TRP A 104 -2.04 -12.13 14.37
CA TRP A 104 -3.39 -11.93 13.83
C TRP A 104 -3.65 -12.86 12.63
N ALA A 105 -2.69 -12.98 11.71
CA ALA A 105 -2.83 -13.84 10.54
C ALA A 105 -3.01 -15.32 10.93
N THR A 106 -2.28 -15.79 11.94
CA THR A 106 -2.32 -17.19 12.40
C THR A 106 -3.32 -17.46 13.53
N LYS A 107 -4.12 -16.48 13.94
CA LYS A 107 -4.99 -16.59 15.13
C LYS A 107 -5.98 -17.75 15.08
N ASP A 108 -6.39 -18.15 13.87
CA ASP A 108 -7.39 -19.19 13.66
C ASP A 108 -6.75 -20.59 13.54
N LEU A 109 -5.43 -20.73 13.68
CA LEU A 109 -4.76 -22.05 13.73
C LEU A 109 -4.95 -22.75 15.08
N TRP A 110 -5.07 -21.96 16.16
CA TRP A 110 -5.12 -22.45 17.53
C TRP A 110 -6.39 -23.27 17.79
N PRO A 111 -6.29 -24.43 18.48
CA PRO A 111 -7.45 -25.16 18.97
C PRO A 111 -8.31 -24.26 19.86
N ARG A 112 -9.64 -24.43 19.83
CA ARG A 112 -10.55 -23.82 20.78
C ARG A 112 -11.43 -24.90 21.38
N ASP A 113 -11.64 -24.80 22.70
CA ASP A 113 -12.28 -25.84 23.50
C ASP A 113 -13.82 -25.83 23.41
N GLU A 114 -14.46 -24.76 22.89
CA GLU A 114 -15.92 -24.68 22.83
C GLU A 114 -16.45 -24.25 21.45
N ALA A 115 -17.40 -25.05 20.94
CA ALA A 115 -18.11 -24.80 19.69
C ALA A 115 -19.16 -23.68 19.78
N ALA A 116 -19.51 -23.23 20.99
CA ALA A 116 -20.57 -22.25 21.21
C ALA A 116 -20.24 -20.84 20.69
N ASP A 117 -18.96 -20.45 20.71
CA ASP A 117 -18.49 -19.10 20.30
C ASP A 117 -17.57 -19.11 19.07
N ALA A 118 -17.37 -20.26 18.43
CA ALA A 118 -16.51 -20.38 17.25
C ALA A 118 -17.25 -19.96 15.98
N THR A 119 -16.66 -19.06 15.19
CA THR A 119 -17.19 -18.73 13.86
C THR A 119 -17.11 -19.94 12.92
N THR A 120 -17.95 -20.00 11.89
CA THR A 120 -17.91 -21.06 10.86
C THR A 120 -16.50 -21.25 10.28
N ALA A 121 -15.76 -20.16 10.06
CA ALA A 121 -14.38 -20.21 9.57
C ALA A 121 -13.40 -20.88 10.54
N GLN A 122 -13.67 -20.81 11.85
CA GLN A 122 -12.83 -21.40 12.89
C GLN A 122 -13.11 -22.89 13.11
N LEU A 123 -14.29 -23.37 12.72
CA LEU A 123 -14.66 -24.79 12.75
C LEU A 123 -14.20 -25.56 11.50
N ALA A 124 -13.66 -24.86 10.50
CA ALA A 124 -13.21 -25.48 9.25
C ALA A 124 -12.03 -26.46 9.48
N PRO A 125 -11.85 -27.45 8.59
CA PRO A 125 -10.69 -28.33 8.57
C PRO A 125 -9.37 -27.55 8.67
N PHE A 126 -8.37 -28.15 9.32
CA PHE A 126 -7.11 -27.46 9.61
C PHE A 126 -6.42 -26.94 8.36
N ASP A 127 -6.44 -27.68 7.27
CA ASP A 127 -5.87 -27.30 5.97
C ASP A 127 -6.55 -26.03 5.38
N VAL A 128 -7.86 -25.90 5.54
CA VAL A 128 -8.62 -24.71 5.14
C VAL A 128 -8.22 -23.50 6.00
N ARG A 129 -8.15 -23.68 7.33
CA ARG A 129 -7.70 -22.63 8.26
C ARG A 129 -6.25 -22.23 8.00
N LEU A 130 -5.39 -23.19 7.68
CA LEU A 130 -4.01 -22.94 7.30
C LEU A 130 -3.92 -22.16 5.99
N GLY A 131 -4.71 -22.52 4.97
CA GLY A 131 -4.80 -21.75 3.74
C GLY A 131 -5.20 -20.29 3.99
N ALA A 132 -6.23 -20.07 4.81
CA ALA A 132 -6.68 -18.73 5.20
C ALA A 132 -5.62 -17.95 6.00
N ALA A 133 -4.89 -18.62 6.90
CA ALA A 133 -3.79 -18.01 7.65
C ALA A 133 -2.65 -17.58 6.73
N MET A 134 -2.30 -18.40 5.73
CA MET A 134 -1.27 -18.04 4.74
C MET A 134 -1.72 -16.88 3.84
N ALA A 135 -2.99 -16.85 3.41
CA ALA A 135 -3.51 -15.72 2.63
C ALA A 135 -3.50 -14.40 3.42
N LYS A 136 -3.82 -14.43 4.73
CA LYS A 136 -3.68 -13.27 5.61
C LYS A 136 -2.21 -12.85 5.78
N ALA A 137 -1.31 -13.83 5.93
CA ALA A 137 0.11 -13.59 6.04
C ALA A 137 0.68 -12.93 4.77
N ASP A 138 0.30 -13.41 3.58
CA ASP A 138 0.70 -12.84 2.30
C ASP A 138 0.37 -11.35 2.24
N GLY A 139 -0.87 -10.98 2.58
CA GLY A 139 -1.30 -9.58 2.59
C GLY A 139 -0.59 -8.71 3.61
N ALA A 140 -0.44 -9.21 4.85
CA ALA A 140 0.23 -8.49 5.92
C ALA A 140 1.73 -8.27 5.63
N VAL A 141 2.42 -9.31 5.15
CA VAL A 141 3.85 -9.27 4.82
C VAL A 141 4.11 -8.37 3.60
N GLN A 142 3.29 -8.47 2.56
CA GLN A 142 3.35 -7.57 1.41
C GLN A 142 3.19 -6.12 1.85
N LYS A 143 2.23 -5.84 2.73
CA LYS A 143 2.00 -4.49 3.25
C LYS A 143 3.17 -3.99 4.06
N LEU A 144 3.70 -4.76 5.00
CA LEU A 144 4.85 -4.37 5.84
C LEU A 144 6.07 -3.98 5.00
N VAL A 145 6.38 -4.77 3.96
CA VAL A 145 7.49 -4.49 3.05
C VAL A 145 7.23 -3.25 2.20
N ALA A 146 6.07 -3.17 1.55
CA ALA A 146 5.74 -2.04 0.67
C ALA A 146 5.58 -0.72 1.45
N ASP A 147 5.07 -0.76 2.69
CA ASP A 147 4.94 0.41 3.54
C ASP A 147 6.29 1.05 3.87
N ARG A 148 7.38 0.27 3.98
CA ARG A 148 8.71 0.86 4.21
C ARG A 148 9.16 1.71 3.04
N GLY A 149 9.02 1.22 1.80
CA GLY A 149 9.33 2.01 0.60
C GLY A 149 8.44 3.24 0.46
N ARG A 150 7.14 3.10 0.76
CA ARG A 150 6.19 4.23 0.77
C ARG A 150 6.53 5.27 1.83
N ALA A 151 6.96 4.85 3.02
CA ALA A 151 7.38 5.75 4.09
C ALA A 151 8.68 6.47 3.71
N THR A 152 9.64 5.78 3.07
CA THR A 152 10.88 6.39 2.56
C THR A 152 10.57 7.51 1.57
N LEU A 153 9.70 7.29 0.57
CA LEU A 153 9.29 8.34 -0.38
C LEU A 153 8.63 9.53 0.31
N ARG A 154 7.77 9.27 1.31
CA ARG A 154 7.09 10.34 2.05
C ARG A 154 8.05 11.17 2.88
N GLN A 155 8.98 10.52 3.57
CA GLN A 155 9.99 11.20 4.35
C GLN A 155 10.90 12.03 3.42
N ALA A 156 11.25 11.50 2.25
CA ALA A 156 11.99 12.24 1.23
C ALA A 156 11.24 13.50 0.77
N VAL A 157 9.95 13.39 0.42
CA VAL A 157 9.12 14.57 0.05
C VAL A 157 9.02 15.59 1.19
N GLY A 158 8.92 15.12 2.43
CA GLY A 158 8.89 16.00 3.61
C GLY A 158 10.22 16.72 3.85
N ALA A 159 11.35 16.04 3.61
CA ALA A 159 12.69 16.54 3.89
C ALA A 159 13.30 17.37 2.75
N ASP A 160 12.99 17.09 1.48
CA ASP A 160 13.55 17.81 0.34
C ASP A 160 12.89 19.19 0.17
N PRO A 161 13.64 20.30 0.24
CA PRO A 161 13.11 21.63 -0.05
C PRO A 161 12.47 21.76 -1.45
N GLN A 162 12.91 20.96 -2.42
CA GLN A 162 12.45 21.01 -3.80
C GLN A 162 11.13 20.24 -4.06
N ALA A 163 10.76 19.26 -3.23
CA ALA A 163 9.61 18.38 -3.48
C ALA A 163 8.27 18.95 -2.97
N VAL A 164 7.51 19.68 -3.78
CA VAL A 164 6.34 20.47 -3.31
C VAL A 164 5.10 19.65 -2.96
N ALA A 165 4.98 18.41 -3.45
CA ALA A 165 3.82 17.56 -3.26
C ALA A 165 4.18 16.08 -3.51
N TYR A 166 3.22 15.20 -3.26
CA TYR A 166 3.24 13.86 -3.84
C TYR A 166 1.87 13.48 -4.40
N ALA A 167 1.88 12.64 -5.43
CA ALA A 167 0.69 12.00 -5.97
C ALA A 167 0.72 10.50 -5.68
N ARG A 168 -0.36 9.80 -6.01
CA ARG A 168 -0.45 8.34 -5.92
C ARG A 168 -0.74 7.74 -7.29
N ALA A 169 0.00 6.69 -7.64
CA ALA A 169 -0.41 5.81 -8.73
C ALA A 169 -1.07 4.56 -8.16
N ALA A 170 -2.27 4.25 -8.66
CA ALA A 170 -2.97 3.02 -8.36
C ALA A 170 -2.85 2.02 -9.52
N ALA A 171 -2.99 0.73 -9.19
CA ALA A 171 -3.23 -0.28 -10.21
C ALA A 171 -4.59 -0.08 -10.87
N LEU A 172 -4.71 -0.47 -12.14
CA LEU A 172 -5.99 -0.40 -12.87
C LEU A 172 -7.08 -1.16 -12.09
N GLY A 173 -6.79 -2.39 -11.67
CA GLY A 173 -7.67 -3.19 -10.81
C GLY A 173 -7.58 -2.86 -9.31
N ALA A 174 -7.20 -1.65 -8.90
CA ALA A 174 -7.12 -1.29 -7.48
C ALA A 174 -8.51 -1.15 -6.82
N CYS A 175 -8.52 -1.18 -5.48
CA CYS A 175 -9.76 -0.98 -4.72
C CYS A 175 -10.28 0.48 -4.84
N SER A 176 -11.56 0.69 -4.50
CA SER A 176 -12.22 2.00 -4.63
C SER A 176 -11.51 3.10 -3.83
N PHE A 177 -10.95 2.78 -2.67
CA PHE A 177 -10.18 3.76 -1.88
C PHE A 177 -8.90 4.16 -2.61
N CYS A 178 -8.15 3.20 -3.15
CA CYS A 178 -6.92 3.46 -3.88
C CYS A 178 -7.16 4.28 -5.15
N LYS A 179 -8.23 3.98 -5.90
CA LYS A 179 -8.66 4.75 -7.07
C LYS A 179 -9.02 6.19 -6.71
N LEU A 180 -9.78 6.37 -5.62
CA LEU A 180 -10.11 7.70 -5.10
C LEU A 180 -8.86 8.49 -4.72
N MET A 181 -7.88 7.83 -4.10
CA MET A 181 -6.65 8.52 -3.71
C MET A 181 -5.76 8.86 -4.91
N ALA A 182 -5.75 8.04 -5.97
CA ALA A 182 -5.01 8.33 -7.20
C ALA A 182 -5.66 9.44 -8.04
N SER A 183 -7.00 9.49 -8.07
CA SER A 183 -7.75 10.47 -8.84
C SER A 183 -7.70 11.90 -8.28
N ARG A 184 -7.13 12.10 -7.09
CA ARG A 184 -6.95 13.43 -6.49
C ARG A 184 -5.78 14.23 -7.09
N GLY A 185 -4.90 13.57 -7.85
CA GLY A 185 -3.68 14.18 -8.37
C GLY A 185 -2.64 14.45 -7.28
N GLN A 186 -1.87 15.53 -7.45
CA GLN A 186 -0.86 15.94 -6.47
C GLN A 186 -1.51 16.51 -5.20
N VAL A 187 -1.15 15.97 -4.03
CA VAL A 187 -1.55 16.49 -2.73
C VAL A 187 -0.35 17.20 -2.11
N TYR A 188 -0.53 18.48 -1.76
CA TYR A 188 0.55 19.34 -1.28
C TYR A 188 1.11 18.91 0.08
N ARG A 189 2.39 19.27 0.32
CA ARG A 189 3.25 18.87 1.45
C ARG A 189 2.68 19.08 2.87
N THR A 190 1.64 19.90 3.05
CA THR A 190 1.08 20.22 4.38
C THR A 190 -0.46 20.13 4.43
N ALA A 191 -1.01 19.93 5.63
CA ALA A 191 -2.46 19.88 5.86
C ALA A 191 -3.19 21.17 5.43
N GLY A 192 -2.53 22.34 5.51
CA GLY A 192 -3.13 23.63 5.13
C GLY A 192 -3.37 23.82 3.64
N SER A 193 -2.74 22.99 2.81
CA SER A 193 -2.88 23.00 1.36
C SER A 193 -3.82 21.93 0.81
N ALA A 194 -4.44 21.12 1.69
CA ALA A 194 -5.37 20.04 1.32
C ALA A 194 -6.80 20.52 1.00
N GLY A 195 -7.06 21.83 1.01
CA GLY A 195 -8.41 22.37 0.92
C GLY A 195 -9.22 22.11 2.18
N VAL A 196 -10.08 23.05 2.53
CA VAL A 196 -10.91 23.06 3.75
C VAL A 196 -12.05 22.01 3.69
N GLU A 197 -12.07 21.16 2.65
CA GLU A 197 -13.17 20.23 2.34
C GLU A 197 -12.87 18.76 2.71
N ALA A 198 -11.71 18.46 3.27
CA ALA A 198 -11.47 17.16 3.90
C ALA A 198 -12.12 17.14 5.29
N ASN A 199 -13.06 16.22 5.53
CA ASN A 199 -13.68 16.06 6.86
C ASN A 199 -12.63 15.73 7.93
N GLU A 200 -12.92 15.93 9.21
CA GLU A 200 -11.98 15.70 10.34
C GLU A 200 -11.49 14.24 10.45
N ARG A 201 -12.19 13.27 9.86
CA ARG A 201 -11.73 11.87 9.73
C ARG A 201 -10.68 11.69 8.62
N PHE A 202 -10.58 12.66 7.71
CA PHE A 202 -9.65 12.73 6.59
C PHE A 202 -8.68 13.92 6.66
N THR A 203 -8.67 14.71 7.73
CA THR A 203 -7.64 15.73 7.97
C THR A 203 -6.35 15.10 8.48
N GLY A 204 -5.21 15.65 8.02
CA GLY A 204 -3.88 15.25 8.45
C GLY A 204 -3.23 14.18 7.58
N ASP A 205 -1.91 14.08 7.72
CA ASP A 205 -1.04 13.17 6.97
C ASP A 205 -1.40 11.69 7.19
N ALA A 206 -2.22 11.35 8.20
CA ALA A 206 -2.58 9.97 8.52
C ALA A 206 -3.74 9.37 7.69
N SER A 207 -4.57 10.18 7.02
CA SER A 207 -5.76 9.68 6.32
C SER A 207 -5.53 9.42 4.82
N VAL A 208 -4.67 10.24 4.21
CA VAL A 208 -4.26 10.19 2.79
C VAL A 208 -3.25 9.04 2.55
N VAL A 209 -2.77 8.42 3.63
CA VAL A 209 -1.57 7.58 3.65
C VAL A 209 -1.87 6.14 4.04
N LYS A 210 -3.12 5.80 4.34
CA LYS A 210 -3.46 4.42 4.64
C LYS A 210 -3.33 3.56 3.38
N PHE A 211 -2.74 2.40 3.56
CA PHE A 211 -2.66 1.31 2.59
C PHE A 211 -3.21 0.06 3.29
N HIS A 212 -3.94 -0.77 2.57
CA HIS A 212 -4.47 -2.03 3.09
C HIS A 212 -3.57 -3.20 2.68
N ASP A 213 -3.85 -4.38 3.23
CA ASP A 213 -3.18 -5.62 2.84
C ASP A 213 -3.42 -5.92 1.35
N ASN A 214 -2.40 -6.43 0.63
CA ASN A 214 -2.44 -6.64 -0.82
C ASN A 214 -2.57 -5.35 -1.66
N CYS A 215 -2.09 -4.22 -1.14
CA CYS A 215 -2.13 -2.94 -1.86
C CYS A 215 -0.85 -2.70 -2.67
N HIS A 216 -1.00 -2.50 -3.97
CA HIS A 216 0.08 -2.22 -4.92
C HIS A 216 0.17 -0.75 -5.35
N CYS A 217 -0.44 0.16 -4.59
CA CYS A 217 -0.30 1.60 -4.82
C CYS A 217 1.08 2.09 -4.44
N VAL A 218 1.57 3.05 -5.22
CA VAL A 218 2.86 3.71 -5.02
C VAL A 218 2.68 5.22 -4.89
N ILE A 219 3.72 5.87 -4.38
CA ILE A 219 3.80 7.33 -4.21
C ILE A 219 4.71 7.89 -5.31
N ILE A 220 4.38 9.08 -5.80
CA ILE A 220 5.12 9.79 -6.84
C ILE A 220 5.49 11.16 -6.29
N PRO A 221 6.78 11.51 -6.15
CA PRO A 221 7.17 12.85 -5.76
C PRO A 221 6.84 13.85 -6.86
N VAL A 222 6.46 15.07 -6.47
CA VAL A 222 6.28 16.19 -7.40
C VAL A 222 7.15 17.34 -6.94
N PHE A 223 7.99 17.82 -7.84
CA PHE A 223 8.98 18.86 -7.55
C PHE A 223 8.54 20.24 -8.00
N ARG A 224 9.20 21.27 -7.47
CA ARG A 224 8.94 22.67 -7.82
C ARG A 224 9.08 22.86 -9.33
N GLY A 225 8.09 23.51 -9.93
CA GLY A 225 8.09 23.77 -11.37
C GLY A 225 7.57 22.61 -12.21
N GLN A 226 7.22 21.47 -11.60
CA GLN A 226 6.46 20.42 -12.27
C GLN A 226 4.94 20.65 -12.19
N GLN A 227 4.23 20.23 -13.23
CA GLN A 227 2.78 20.02 -13.21
C GLN A 227 2.48 18.52 -13.21
N PHE A 228 1.65 18.07 -12.26
CA PHE A 228 1.18 16.69 -12.24
C PHE A 228 -0.06 16.51 -13.13
N GLU A 229 0.00 15.56 -14.05
CA GLU A 229 -1.08 15.21 -14.97
C GLU A 229 -1.63 13.82 -14.64
N LEU A 230 -2.94 13.73 -14.47
CA LEU A 230 -3.62 12.45 -14.31
C LEU A 230 -3.52 11.65 -15.60
N SER A 231 -3.20 10.37 -15.47
CA SER A 231 -3.37 9.39 -16.53
C SER A 231 -4.84 9.32 -16.98
N PRO A 232 -5.12 8.83 -18.21
CA PRO A 232 -6.49 8.72 -18.71
C PRO A 232 -7.43 7.94 -17.77
N HIS A 233 -6.93 6.89 -17.11
CA HIS A 233 -7.74 6.10 -16.19
C HIS A 233 -7.97 6.80 -14.84
N ALA A 234 -6.97 7.52 -14.33
CA ALA A 234 -7.14 8.30 -13.10
C ALA A 234 -8.05 9.51 -13.31
N ALA A 235 -8.00 10.14 -14.49
CA ALA A 235 -8.93 11.19 -14.91
C ALA A 235 -10.37 10.65 -15.02
N GLU A 236 -10.56 9.43 -15.52
CA GLU A 236 -11.87 8.79 -15.56
C GLU A 236 -12.40 8.49 -14.15
N TRP A 237 -11.54 8.01 -13.24
CA TRP A 237 -11.92 7.84 -11.84
C TRP A 237 -12.27 9.18 -11.17
N GLU A 238 -11.57 10.25 -11.52
CA GLU A 238 -11.90 11.60 -11.05
C GLU A 238 -13.28 12.02 -11.54
N ARG A 239 -13.57 11.84 -12.84
CA ARG A 239 -14.88 12.11 -13.44
C ARG A 239 -15.99 11.37 -12.70
N LEU A 240 -15.83 10.06 -12.49
CA LEU A 240 -16.78 9.23 -11.75
C LEU A 240 -16.96 9.71 -10.30
N TYR A 241 -15.89 10.13 -9.62
CA TYR A 241 -16.02 10.69 -8.28
C TYR A 241 -16.82 12.00 -8.29
N ARG A 242 -16.51 12.92 -9.21
CA ARG A 242 -17.18 14.22 -9.32
C ARG A 242 -18.66 14.08 -9.63
N GLU A 243 -19.02 13.14 -10.50
CA GLU A 243 -20.39 12.93 -10.94
C GLU A 243 -21.26 12.23 -9.90
N TYR A 244 -20.74 11.19 -9.23
CA TYR A 244 -21.56 10.30 -8.40
C TYR A 244 -21.36 10.44 -6.89
N ALA A 245 -20.24 11.02 -6.44
CA ALA A 245 -19.84 10.99 -5.03
C ALA A 245 -19.52 12.36 -4.43
N GLN A 246 -19.07 13.33 -5.23
CA GLN A 246 -18.81 14.68 -4.75
C GLN A 246 -20.11 15.34 -4.26
N GLY A 247 -20.03 16.10 -3.16
CA GLY A 247 -21.20 16.73 -2.54
C GLY A 247 -22.00 15.85 -1.58
N HIS A 248 -21.58 14.59 -1.35
CA HIS A 248 -22.26 13.64 -0.44
C HIS A 248 -21.42 13.32 0.81
N PRO A 249 -21.26 14.26 1.76
CA PRO A 249 -20.40 14.08 2.93
C PRO A 249 -20.81 12.85 3.76
N GLY A 250 -19.84 11.97 4.04
CA GLY A 250 -20.03 10.73 4.79
C GLY A 250 -20.34 9.51 3.91
N ASP A 251 -20.82 9.74 2.69
CA ASP A 251 -21.24 8.69 1.75
C ASP A 251 -20.33 8.58 0.52
N GLN A 252 -19.38 9.49 0.34
CA GLN A 252 -18.58 9.60 -0.89
C GLN A 252 -17.91 8.28 -1.29
N LEU A 253 -17.25 7.57 -0.37
CA LEU A 253 -16.56 6.33 -0.70
C LEU A 253 -17.54 5.19 -1.06
N ARG A 254 -18.73 5.18 -0.47
CA ARG A 254 -19.79 4.20 -0.77
C ARG A 254 -20.36 4.45 -2.16
N LEU A 255 -20.71 5.69 -2.46
CA LEU A 255 -21.23 6.10 -3.78
C LEU A 255 -20.19 5.91 -4.88
N PHE A 256 -18.93 6.30 -4.61
CA PHE A 256 -17.84 6.11 -5.56
C PHE A 256 -17.57 4.62 -5.83
N ARG A 257 -17.61 3.77 -4.79
CA ARG A 257 -17.49 2.31 -4.98
C ARG A 257 -18.61 1.76 -5.87
N ARG A 258 -19.84 2.24 -5.70
CA ARG A 258 -20.97 1.86 -6.56
C ARG A 258 -20.76 2.32 -8.01
N ALA A 259 -20.38 3.58 -8.21
CA ALA A 259 -20.10 4.12 -9.55
C ALA A 259 -18.98 3.35 -10.25
N LEU A 260 -17.91 2.99 -9.54
CA LEU A 260 -16.84 2.14 -10.09
C LEU A 260 -17.36 0.75 -10.50
N ALA A 261 -18.23 0.12 -9.71
CA ALA A 261 -18.81 -1.17 -10.07
C ALA A 261 -19.68 -1.10 -11.34
N GLU A 262 -20.31 0.05 -11.61
CA GLU A 262 -21.18 0.27 -12.76
C GLU A 262 -20.44 0.75 -14.02
N HIS A 263 -19.34 1.50 -13.86
CA HIS A 263 -18.73 2.26 -14.96
C HIS A 263 -17.23 2.04 -15.19
N ASP A 264 -16.50 1.47 -14.22
CA ASP A 264 -15.06 1.34 -14.35
C ASP A 264 -14.67 0.21 -15.30
N GLN A 265 -13.77 0.51 -16.24
CA GLN A 265 -13.25 -0.47 -17.21
C GLN A 265 -12.34 -1.51 -16.55
N TYR A 266 -11.86 -1.23 -15.34
CA TYR A 266 -10.88 -2.05 -14.63
C TYR A 266 -11.36 -2.41 -13.21
N PRO A 267 -12.47 -3.16 -13.05
CA PRO A 267 -12.99 -3.51 -11.73
C PRO A 267 -11.95 -4.26 -10.89
N LEU A 268 -12.09 -4.16 -9.57
CA LEU A 268 -11.24 -4.89 -8.63
C LEU A 268 -11.46 -6.40 -8.87
N PRO A 269 -10.40 -7.21 -9.07
CA PRO A 269 -10.58 -8.65 -9.26
C PRO A 269 -11.37 -9.29 -8.11
N GLY A 270 -12.44 -10.01 -8.44
CA GLY A 270 -13.31 -10.65 -7.45
C GLY A 270 -14.31 -9.72 -6.75
N SER A 271 -14.56 -8.50 -7.27
CA SER A 271 -15.58 -7.58 -6.74
C SER A 271 -16.96 -7.68 -7.39
N ASN A 272 -17.18 -8.68 -8.27
CA ASN A 272 -18.47 -8.96 -8.91
C ASN A 272 -19.26 -10.01 -8.12
#